data_AF-A0AAU0VFN3-F1
#
_entry.id   AF-A0AAU0VFN3-F1
#
_cell.length_a   1.000
_cell.length_b   1.000
_cell.length_c   1.000
_cell.angle_alpha   90.00
_cell.angle_beta   90.00
_cell.angle_gamma   90.00
#
_symmetry.space_group_name_H-M   'P 1'
#
loop_
_entity.id
_entity.type
_entity.pdbx_description
1 polymer ?
#
loop_
_entity_poly.entity_id
_entity_poly.type
_entity_poly.pdbx_seq_one_letter_code
_entity_poly.pdbx_strand_id
1 'polypeptide(L)'
;MTLLPDLPQNAALLALLREQGVVQERSVHAYEGWELHTHPDLVERLEDLAPRWPVLAAFGLPVLAAKGIAAVVAWGTDMLLVRLPERPAEPLKPGAPRPPLTGPGEGWYSLCPWQSELSSSESERLLSLQIRHALTYAASLSDDDSTDWQGHPVRAAGGRTGKAKAKGRRPSRNQNGRQGGRGRQR
;
A
#
# COMPACT_ATOMS: atom_id res chain seq x y z
N MET A 1 -0.62 16.92 -6.60
CA MET A 1 -0.45 16.71 -5.16
C MET A 1 -1.50 15.71 -4.73
N THR A 2 -1.08 14.54 -4.26
CA THR A 2 -2.01 13.45 -3.91
C THR A 2 -2.37 13.57 -2.44
N LEU A 3 -3.44 14.31 -2.17
CA LEU A 3 -4.07 14.33 -0.86
C LEU A 3 -4.56 12.91 -0.53
N LEU A 4 -4.47 12.52 0.75
CA LEU A 4 -5.04 11.27 1.22
C LEU A 4 -6.55 11.26 0.87
N PRO A 5 -7.04 10.28 0.09
CA PRO A 5 -8.42 10.27 -0.38
C PRO A 5 -9.41 10.07 0.77
N ASP A 6 -10.61 10.64 0.60
CA ASP A 6 -11.72 10.49 1.54
C ASP A 6 -12.39 9.12 1.38
N LEU A 7 -11.67 8.08 1.84
CA LEU A 7 -12.13 6.71 1.90
C LEU A 7 -12.72 6.42 3.30
N PRO A 8 -13.70 5.51 3.43
CA PRO A 8 -14.25 5.13 4.74
C PRO A 8 -13.17 4.73 5.76
N GLN A 9 -12.13 4.05 5.29
CA GLN A 9 -10.98 3.62 6.08
C GLN A 9 -10.16 4.79 6.63
N ASN A 10 -10.17 5.95 5.99
CA ASN A 10 -9.46 7.15 6.41
C ASN A 10 -10.35 8.12 7.20
N ALA A 11 -11.67 7.90 7.25
CA ALA A 11 -12.63 8.89 7.75
C ALA A 11 -12.32 9.39 9.18
N ALA A 12 -12.05 8.48 10.12
CA ALA A 12 -11.74 8.84 11.50
C ALA A 12 -10.43 9.64 11.62
N LEU A 13 -9.40 9.25 10.84
CA LEU A 13 -8.14 9.98 10.78
C LEU A 13 -8.38 11.37 10.19
N LEU A 14 -9.01 11.46 9.02
CA LEU A 14 -9.27 12.72 8.33
C LEU A 14 -10.13 13.67 9.17
N ALA A 15 -11.12 13.17 9.91
CA ALA A 15 -11.90 13.98 10.83
C ALA A 15 -11.01 14.60 11.93
N LEU A 16 -10.17 13.78 12.58
CA LEU A 16 -9.24 14.25 13.61
C LEU A 16 -8.24 15.28 13.05
N LEU A 17 -7.72 15.05 11.85
CA LEU A 17 -6.77 15.94 11.18
C LEU A 17 -7.41 17.27 10.77
N ARG A 18 -8.66 17.24 10.27
CA ARG A 18 -9.41 18.45 9.92
C ARG A 18 -9.70 19.33 11.12
N GLU A 19 -9.99 18.75 12.28
CA GLU A 19 -10.24 19.50 13.52
C GLU A 19 -8.99 20.26 14.03
N GLN A 20 -7.80 19.79 13.67
CA GLN A 20 -6.53 20.35 14.14
C GLN A 20 -5.81 21.18 13.10
N GLY A 21 -6.08 20.92 11.82
CA GLY A 21 -5.40 21.57 10.72
C GLY A 21 -5.63 23.08 10.75
N VAL A 22 -4.55 23.83 10.94
CA VAL A 22 -4.53 25.27 10.76
C VAL A 22 -3.95 25.57 9.38
N VAL A 23 -4.75 26.20 8.52
CA VAL A 23 -4.29 26.64 7.19
C VAL A 23 -3.24 27.73 7.40
N GLN A 24 -2.03 27.52 6.89
CA GLN A 24 -0.97 28.53 6.88
C GLN A 24 -0.37 28.63 5.48
N GLU A 25 -0.71 29.71 4.77
CA GLU A 25 -0.26 29.89 3.38
C GLU A 25 1.23 30.28 3.27
N ARG A 26 1.84 30.86 4.33
CA ARG A 26 3.19 31.44 4.26
C ARG A 26 3.92 31.50 5.61
N SER A 27 4.41 30.37 6.11
CA SER A 27 5.37 30.37 7.21
C SER A 27 6.51 29.38 6.97
N VAL A 28 7.62 29.57 7.70
CA VAL A 28 8.78 28.66 7.69
C VAL A 28 8.41 27.28 8.27
N HIS A 29 7.25 27.18 8.92
CA HIS A 29 6.68 25.94 9.45
C HIS A 29 5.49 25.47 8.61
N ALA A 30 5.31 25.96 7.38
CA ALA A 30 4.25 25.47 6.50
C ALA A 30 4.72 24.17 5.81
N TYR A 31 4.01 23.08 6.06
CA TYR A 31 4.17 21.81 5.35
C TYR A 31 2.96 21.61 4.43
N GLU A 32 3.19 21.79 3.12
CA GLU A 32 2.16 21.63 2.09
C GLU A 32 0.90 22.51 2.30
N GLY A 33 1.10 23.75 2.75
CA GLY A 33 0.02 24.74 2.96
C GLY A 33 -0.69 24.68 4.32
N TRP A 34 -0.23 23.79 5.20
CA TRP A 34 -0.71 23.63 6.57
C TRP A 34 0.41 23.90 7.56
N GLU A 35 0.07 24.30 8.78
CA GLU A 35 1.07 24.34 9.85
C GLU A 35 1.64 22.94 10.10
N LEU A 36 2.96 22.81 10.07
CA LEU A 36 3.67 21.57 10.33
C LEU A 36 3.47 21.21 11.80
N HIS A 37 2.71 20.14 12.05
CA HIS A 37 2.45 19.64 13.39
C HIS A 37 3.41 18.51 13.77
N THR A 38 4.51 18.33 13.02
CA THR A 38 5.50 17.26 13.20
C THR A 38 6.92 17.80 13.14
N HIS A 39 7.79 17.35 14.03
CA HIS A 39 9.19 17.77 14.04
C HIS A 39 9.95 17.26 12.79
N PRO A 40 10.82 18.07 12.15
CA PRO A 40 11.59 17.65 10.98
C PRO A 40 12.33 16.32 11.15
N ASP A 41 13.00 16.11 12.29
CA ASP A 41 13.69 14.85 12.60
C ASP A 41 12.77 13.62 12.55
N LEU A 42 11.48 13.78 12.88
CA LEU A 42 10.50 12.69 12.80
C LEU A 42 10.06 12.44 11.35
N VAL A 43 10.06 13.47 10.51
CA VAL A 43 9.84 13.32 9.06
C VAL A 43 10.99 12.54 8.44
N GLU A 44 12.24 12.96 8.70
CA GLU A 44 13.44 12.26 8.23
C GLU A 44 13.47 10.82 8.74
N ARG A 45 13.15 10.61 10.01
CA ARG A 45 13.06 9.26 10.59
C ARG A 45 12.01 8.41 9.88
N LEU A 46 10.87 8.97 9.49
CA LEU A 46 9.83 8.23 8.76
C LEU A 46 10.30 7.85 7.35
N GLU A 47 11.02 8.75 6.67
CA GLU A 47 11.63 8.50 5.35
C GLU A 47 12.68 7.38 5.42
N ASP A 48 13.54 7.41 6.44
CA ASP A 48 14.55 6.37 6.67
C ASP A 48 13.94 4.99 6.92
N LEU A 49 12.82 4.92 7.66
CA LEU A 49 12.15 3.66 7.98
C LEU A 49 11.37 3.07 6.79
N ALA A 50 11.07 3.88 5.77
CA ALA A 50 10.29 3.47 4.60
C ALA A 50 10.82 4.09 3.29
N PRO A 51 12.09 3.88 2.91
CA PRO A 51 12.76 4.62 1.84
C PRO A 51 12.20 4.35 0.44
N ARG A 52 11.30 3.36 0.31
CA ARG A 52 10.64 2.99 -0.95
C ARG A 52 9.20 3.48 -1.05
N TRP A 53 8.68 4.15 -0.02
CA TRP A 53 7.33 4.69 0.01
C TRP A 53 7.36 6.21 0.05
N PRO A 54 6.58 6.89 -0.79
CA PRO A 54 6.48 8.34 -0.73
C PRO A 54 5.78 8.76 0.56
N VAL A 55 6.37 9.72 1.27
CA VAL A 55 5.71 10.42 2.38
C VAL A 55 4.75 11.45 1.81
N LEU A 56 3.47 11.32 2.15
CA LEU A 56 2.39 12.23 1.77
C LEU A 56 2.16 13.23 2.90
N ALA A 57 1.62 14.41 2.57
CA ALA A 57 1.16 15.36 3.56
C ALA A 57 -0.38 15.29 3.70
N ALA A 58 -0.87 15.26 4.94
CA ALA A 58 -2.28 15.42 5.26
C ALA A 58 -2.43 16.38 6.44
N PHE A 59 -2.98 17.58 6.19
CA PHE A 59 -3.24 18.61 7.20
C PHE A 59 -2.01 18.92 8.09
N GLY A 60 -0.83 19.04 7.48
CA GLY A 60 0.40 19.38 8.20
C GLY A 60 1.09 18.19 8.91
N LEU A 61 0.61 16.96 8.69
CA LEU A 61 1.25 15.74 9.16
C LEU A 61 1.79 14.88 8.00
N PRO A 62 2.99 14.29 8.17
CA PRO A 62 3.51 13.27 7.26
C PRO A 62 2.78 11.94 7.42
N VAL A 63 2.41 11.32 6.29
CA VAL A 63 1.61 10.11 6.21
C VAL A 63 2.21 9.14 5.18
N LEU A 64 2.34 7.87 5.55
CA LEU A 64 2.54 6.79 4.58
C LEU A 64 1.19 6.15 4.27
N ALA A 65 0.92 5.88 2.99
CA ALA A 65 -0.31 5.25 2.56
C ALA A 65 -0.05 4.13 1.54
N ALA A 66 -0.95 3.16 1.50
CA ALA A 66 -0.98 2.10 0.49
C ALA A 66 -2.39 2.05 -0.13
N LYS A 67 -2.48 2.06 -1.47
CA LYS A 67 -3.76 2.12 -2.20
C LYS A 67 -4.71 3.24 -1.71
N GLY A 68 -4.14 4.40 -1.36
CA GLY A 68 -4.90 5.54 -0.83
C GLY A 68 -5.35 5.41 0.63
N ILE A 69 -5.06 4.30 1.32
CA ILE A 69 -5.40 4.09 2.73
C ILE A 69 -4.18 4.41 3.60
N ALA A 70 -4.35 5.30 4.59
CA ALA A 70 -3.27 5.69 5.49
C ALA A 70 -2.83 4.52 6.37
N ALA A 71 -1.53 4.22 6.36
CA ALA A 71 -0.92 3.15 7.13
C ALA A 71 -0.14 3.68 8.34
N VAL A 72 0.58 4.79 8.16
CA VAL A 72 1.41 5.39 9.21
C VAL A 72 1.25 6.89 9.22
N VAL A 73 1.18 7.49 10.40
CA VAL A 73 1.16 8.95 10.59
C VAL A 73 2.25 9.34 11.57
N ALA A 74 3.12 10.25 11.18
CA ALA A 74 4.08 10.87 12.08
C ALA A 74 3.45 12.09 12.75
N TRP A 75 3.47 12.12 14.08
CA TRP A 75 2.72 13.09 14.87
C TRP A 75 3.60 13.73 15.93
N GLY A 76 3.65 15.07 15.97
CA GLY A 76 4.40 15.80 16.98
C GLY A 76 5.90 15.50 16.87
N THR A 77 6.53 15.21 18.00
CA THR A 77 7.98 14.98 18.08
C THR A 77 8.35 13.52 18.34
N ASP A 78 7.40 12.69 18.78
CA ASP A 78 7.70 11.42 19.44
C ASP A 78 6.67 10.30 19.20
N MET A 79 5.81 10.44 18.19
CA MET A 79 4.72 9.48 17.95
C MET A 79 4.61 9.06 16.50
N LEU A 80 4.64 7.74 16.29
CA LEU A 80 4.15 7.10 15.07
C LEU A 80 2.82 6.42 15.39
N LEU A 81 1.77 6.81 14.69
CA LEU A 81 0.53 6.03 14.66
C LEU A 81 0.64 5.01 13.53
N VAL A 82 0.54 3.73 13.85
CA VAL A 82 0.57 2.65 12.86
C VAL A 82 -0.77 1.93 12.82
N ARG A 83 -1.29 1.71 11.62
CA ARG A 83 -2.52 0.95 11.40
C ARG A 83 -2.20 -0.53 11.27
N LEU A 84 -2.67 -1.35 12.20
CA LEU A 84 -2.42 -2.79 12.23
C LEU A 84 -3.69 -3.56 12.60
N PRO A 85 -3.84 -4.82 12.17
CA PRO A 85 -5.00 -5.63 12.53
C PRO A 85 -4.97 -6.02 14.03
N GLU A 86 -3.77 -6.14 14.59
CA GLU A 86 -3.53 -6.55 15.96
C GLU A 86 -2.38 -5.74 16.55
N ARG A 87 -2.24 -5.81 17.89
CA ARG A 87 -1.18 -5.11 18.60
C ARG A 87 0.18 -5.67 18.19
N PRO A 88 1.20 -4.82 17.96
CA PRO A 88 2.58 -5.27 17.75
C PRO A 88 3.03 -6.25 18.85
N ALA A 89 3.57 -7.39 18.45
CA ALA A 89 4.08 -8.41 19.37
C ALA A 89 5.53 -8.14 19.79
N GLU A 90 6.23 -7.36 18.97
CA GLU A 90 7.60 -6.93 19.18
C GLU A 90 7.73 -6.07 20.44
N PRO A 91 8.90 -6.09 21.11
CA PRO A 91 9.16 -5.32 22.33
C PRO A 91 9.40 -3.84 22.02
N LEU A 92 8.48 -3.22 21.27
CA LEU A 92 8.52 -1.80 20.95
C LEU A 92 7.84 -1.00 22.06
N LYS A 93 8.50 0.07 22.49
CA LYS A 93 7.93 1.04 23.42
C LYS A 93 6.68 1.68 22.81
N PRO A 94 5.51 1.57 23.46
CA PRO A 94 4.31 2.26 23.01
C PRO A 94 4.46 3.77 23.17
N GLY A 95 3.90 4.52 22.24
CA GLY A 95 3.71 5.97 22.36
C GLY A 95 2.49 6.31 23.22
N ALA A 96 2.28 7.60 23.49
CA ALA A 96 1.05 8.05 24.16
C ALA A 96 -0.18 7.72 23.29
N PRO A 97 -1.30 7.27 23.90
CA PRO A 97 -2.53 7.00 23.15
C PRO A 97 -3.05 8.28 22.50
N ARG A 98 -3.67 8.13 21.32
CA ARG A 98 -4.31 9.21 20.56
C ARG A 98 -5.78 8.87 20.27
N PRO A 99 -6.70 9.11 21.22
CA PRO A 99 -8.12 9.00 20.95
C PRO A 99 -8.56 9.96 19.84
N PRO A 100 -9.56 9.60 19.01
CA PRO A 100 -10.30 8.33 19.06
C PRO A 100 -9.57 7.15 18.42
N LEU A 101 -8.46 7.38 17.70
CA LEU A 101 -7.80 6.37 16.85
C LEU A 101 -7.24 5.18 17.63
N THR A 102 -6.68 5.38 18.82
CA THR A 102 -6.05 4.29 19.59
C THR A 102 -7.00 3.66 20.62
N GLY A 103 -8.30 3.70 20.35
CA GLY A 103 -9.29 3.01 21.17
C GLY A 103 -9.24 1.48 20.99
N PRO A 104 -9.84 0.69 21.90
CA PRO A 104 -9.95 -0.75 21.74
C PRO A 104 -10.69 -1.10 20.43
N GLY A 105 -10.05 -1.85 19.54
CA GLY A 105 -10.64 -2.29 18.27
C GLY A 105 -10.56 -1.27 17.11
N GLU A 106 -9.99 -0.09 17.34
CA GLU A 106 -9.90 0.98 16.33
C GLU A 106 -8.75 0.77 15.32
N GLY A 107 -7.90 -0.23 15.54
CA GLY A 107 -6.88 -0.68 14.58
C GLY A 107 -5.68 0.27 14.44
N TRP A 108 -5.51 1.25 15.33
CA TRP A 108 -4.31 2.07 15.41
C TRP A 108 -3.55 1.88 16.73
N TYR A 109 -2.23 1.88 16.62
CA TYR A 109 -1.31 1.75 17.75
C TYR A 109 -0.28 2.86 17.71
N SER A 110 -0.04 3.49 18.86
CA SER A 110 1.03 4.49 19.02
C SER A 110 2.35 3.79 19.32
N LEU A 111 3.40 4.15 18.59
CA LEU A 111 4.76 3.70 18.80
C LEU A 111 5.70 4.89 19.00
N CYS A 112 6.70 4.72 19.87
CA CYS A 112 7.80 5.67 19.98
C CYS A 112 8.75 5.50 18.78
N PRO A 113 9.09 6.54 18.00
CA PRO A 113 10.02 6.43 16.86
C PRO A 113 11.49 6.25 17.29
N TRP A 114 11.81 6.62 18.52
CA TRP A 114 13.19 6.70 19.01
C TRP A 114 13.67 5.40 19.69
N GLN A 115 12.77 4.66 20.33
CA GLN A 115 13.04 3.35 20.97
C GLN A 115 14.36 3.33 21.77
N SER A 116 14.51 4.25 22.72
CA SER A 116 15.76 4.51 23.45
C SER A 116 16.36 3.32 24.22
N GLU A 117 15.59 2.25 24.41
CA GLU A 117 16.00 1.02 25.10
C GLU A 117 16.61 -0.02 24.14
N LEU A 118 16.50 0.20 22.82
CA LEU A 118 17.04 -0.68 21.78
C LEU A 118 18.29 -0.07 21.16
N SER A 119 19.13 -0.93 20.58
CA SER A 119 20.21 -0.44 19.71
C SER A 119 19.63 0.25 18.46
N SER A 120 20.35 1.20 17.88
CA SER A 120 19.87 1.95 16.70
C SER A 120 19.45 1.02 15.55
N SER A 121 20.26 -0.01 15.25
CA SER A 121 19.97 -0.97 14.18
C SER A 121 18.80 -1.90 14.49
N GLU A 122 18.61 -2.27 15.76
CA GLU A 122 17.46 -3.08 16.18
C GLU A 122 16.16 -2.26 16.15
N SER A 123 16.19 -1.03 16.67
CA SER A 123 15.10 -0.06 16.58
C SER A 123 14.66 0.14 15.14
N GLU A 124 15.60 0.44 14.24
CA GLU A 124 15.34 0.62 12.82
C GLU A 124 14.74 -0.64 12.18
N ARG A 125 15.31 -1.83 12.46
CA ARG A 125 14.80 -3.10 11.93
C ARG A 125 13.37 -3.37 12.36
N LEU A 126 13.06 -3.22 13.65
CA LEU A 126 11.75 -3.53 14.21
C LEU A 126 10.69 -2.50 13.77
N LEU A 127 11.02 -1.21 13.78
CA LEU A 127 10.12 -0.16 13.30
C LEU A 127 9.85 -0.31 11.80
N SER A 128 10.87 -0.56 10.99
CA SER A 128 10.71 -0.81 9.55
C SER A 128 9.82 -2.04 9.28
N LEU A 129 9.92 -3.08 10.11
CA LEU A 129 9.05 -4.24 10.04
C LEU A 129 7.59 -3.86 10.32
N GLN A 130 7.33 -3.08 11.38
CA GLN A 130 5.97 -2.62 11.69
C GLN A 130 5.38 -1.74 10.60
N ILE A 131 6.17 -0.82 10.03
CA ILE A 131 5.71 0.04 8.94
C ILE A 131 5.35 -0.80 7.71
N ARG A 132 6.17 -1.81 7.37
CA ARG A 132 5.86 -2.73 6.28
C ARG A 132 4.58 -3.53 6.54
N HIS A 133 4.36 -3.99 7.78
CA HIS A 133 3.12 -4.67 8.15
C HIS A 133 1.92 -3.73 8.03
N ALA A 134 2.04 -2.48 8.50
CA ALA A 134 0.98 -1.49 8.41
C ALA A 134 0.61 -1.16 6.96
N LEU A 135 1.61 -1.02 6.09
CA LEU A 135 1.41 -0.76 4.66
C LEU A 135 0.78 -1.96 3.95
N THR A 136 1.19 -3.18 4.30
CA THR A 136 0.59 -4.42 3.77
C THR A 136 -0.87 -4.53 4.22
N TYR A 137 -1.15 -4.24 5.49
CA TYR A 137 -2.49 -4.26 6.03
C TYR A 137 -3.38 -3.18 5.39
N ALA A 138 -2.90 -1.95 5.28
CA ALA A 138 -3.63 -0.87 4.60
C ALA A 138 -3.97 -1.25 3.15
N ALA A 139 -3.03 -1.87 2.42
CA ALA A 139 -3.32 -2.37 1.08
C ALA A 139 -4.41 -3.47 1.06
N SER A 140 -4.45 -4.34 2.08
CA SER A 140 -5.45 -5.41 2.19
C SER A 140 -6.86 -4.91 2.53
N LEU A 141 -6.99 -3.68 3.05
CA LEU A 141 -8.27 -3.03 3.32
C LEU A 141 -8.91 -2.39 2.08
N SER A 142 -8.19 -2.36 0.96
CA SER A 142 -8.67 -1.82 -0.30
C SER A 142 -9.34 -2.92 -1.11
N ASP A 143 -10.57 -2.66 -1.55
CA ASP A 143 -11.29 -3.53 -2.51
C ASP A 143 -10.78 -3.34 -3.95
N ASP A 144 -9.84 -2.42 -4.19
CA ASP A 144 -9.30 -2.12 -5.52
C ASP A 144 -8.07 -3.00 -5.85
N ASP A 145 -8.31 -4.07 -6.60
CA ASP A 145 -7.26 -4.93 -7.17
C ASP A 145 -6.62 -4.36 -8.45
N SER A 146 -7.12 -3.22 -8.96
CA SER A 146 -6.57 -2.61 -10.17
C SER A 146 -5.25 -1.90 -9.94
N THR A 147 -4.91 -1.61 -8.68
CA THR A 147 -3.65 -0.97 -8.27
C THR A 147 -2.80 -1.91 -7.42
N ASP A 148 -1.48 -1.85 -7.59
CA ASP A 148 -0.52 -2.54 -6.75
C ASP A 148 -0.45 -1.87 -5.37
N TRP A 149 0.34 -2.44 -4.45
CA TRP A 149 0.47 -1.91 -3.10
C TRP A 149 1.13 -0.52 -3.03
N GLN A 150 1.75 -0.04 -4.12
CA GLN A 150 2.28 1.32 -4.27
C GLN A 150 1.24 2.30 -4.86
N GLY A 151 0.06 1.81 -5.26
CA GLY A 151 -0.95 2.62 -5.94
C GLY A 151 -0.71 2.76 -7.45
N HIS A 152 0.16 1.95 -8.05
CA HIS A 152 0.34 1.91 -9.50
C HIS A 152 -0.64 0.94 -10.14
N PRO A 153 -1.22 1.24 -11.32
CA PRO A 153 -2.11 0.30 -11.99
C PRO A 153 -1.38 -1.01 -12.27
N VAL A 154 -1.94 -2.13 -11.80
CA VAL A 154 -1.45 -3.48 -12.05
C VAL A 154 -1.51 -3.69 -13.56
N ARG A 155 -0.34 -3.72 -14.21
CA ARG A 155 -0.26 -4.11 -15.61
C ARG A 155 -0.73 -5.55 -15.70
N ALA A 156 -1.95 -5.75 -16.20
CA ALA A 156 -2.50 -7.06 -16.50
C ALA A 156 -1.42 -7.89 -17.20
N ALA A 157 -1.03 -9.00 -16.57
CA ALA A 157 -0.08 -9.94 -17.14
C ALA A 157 -0.56 -10.26 -18.55
N GLY A 158 0.25 -9.91 -19.55
CA GLY A 158 -0.15 -9.90 -20.95
C GLY A 158 -0.92 -11.15 -21.33
N GLY A 159 -2.12 -10.95 -21.86
CA GLY A 159 -2.91 -12.01 -22.45
C GLY A 159 -2.05 -12.73 -23.49
N ARG A 160 -1.53 -13.91 -23.12
CA ARG A 160 -1.03 -14.91 -24.04
C ARG A 160 -2.23 -15.33 -24.87
N THR A 161 -2.51 -14.61 -25.96
CA THR A 161 -3.27 -15.15 -27.09
C THR A 161 -2.53 -16.38 -27.58
N GLY A 162 -2.96 -17.55 -27.12
CA GLY A 162 -2.56 -18.83 -27.67
C GLY A 162 -2.96 -18.89 -29.13
N LYS A 163 -2.06 -18.48 -30.04
CA LYS A 163 -2.16 -18.85 -31.45
C LYS A 163 -1.89 -20.35 -31.55
N ALA A 164 -2.98 -21.07 -31.79
CA ALA A 164 -3.02 -22.49 -32.04
C ALA A 164 -1.95 -22.91 -33.08
N LYS A 165 -1.22 -23.97 -32.75
CA LYS A 165 -0.37 -24.73 -33.67
C LYS A 165 -1.24 -25.29 -34.81
N ALA A 166 -1.22 -24.66 -35.98
CA ALA A 166 -1.65 -25.30 -37.22
C ALA A 166 -0.56 -26.29 -37.66
N LYS A 167 -0.68 -27.55 -37.21
CA LYS A 167 0.21 -28.65 -37.60
C LYS A 167 -0.56 -29.60 -38.50
N GLY A 168 -0.21 -29.59 -39.79
CA GLY A 168 -0.29 -30.77 -40.66
C GLY A 168 -1.52 -30.89 -41.55
N ARG A 169 -1.29 -30.73 -42.86
CA ARG A 169 -1.75 -31.71 -43.87
C ARG A 169 -0.96 -31.53 -45.17
N ARG A 170 0.00 -32.42 -45.39
CA ARG A 170 0.58 -32.72 -46.71
C ARG A 170 -0.48 -33.47 -47.53
N PRO A 171 -0.71 -33.15 -48.81
CA PRO A 171 -1.41 -34.06 -49.71
C PRO A 171 -0.40 -35.09 -50.26
N SER A 172 -0.56 -36.36 -49.88
CA SER A 172 0.15 -37.47 -50.54
C SER A 172 -0.56 -37.84 -51.83
N ARG A 173 0.26 -37.90 -52.88
CA ARG A 173 -0.05 -38.29 -54.24
C ARG A 173 -0.10 -39.81 -54.34
N ASN A 174 -0.98 -40.28 -55.23
CA ASN A 174 -0.86 -41.46 -56.09
C ASN A 174 -1.36 -42.86 -55.65
N GLN A 175 -2.35 -43.30 -56.44
CA GLN A 175 -2.36 -44.45 -57.36
C GLN A 175 -2.81 -45.86 -56.90
N ASN A 176 -3.80 -46.31 -57.69
CA ASN A 176 -4.02 -47.64 -58.26
C ASN A 176 -4.67 -48.74 -57.43
N GLY A 177 -5.73 -49.31 -58.02
CA GLY A 177 -6.28 -50.61 -57.63
C GLY A 177 -7.64 -50.91 -58.25
N ARG A 178 -7.64 -51.48 -59.46
CA ARG A 178 -8.80 -51.94 -60.23
C ARG A 178 -9.60 -53.05 -59.53
N GLN A 179 -10.90 -53.10 -59.83
CA GLN A 179 -11.76 -54.26 -60.19
C GLN A 179 -13.20 -53.85 -59.81
N GLY A 180 -14.24 -53.94 -60.64
CA GLY A 180 -14.59 -54.90 -61.69
C GLY A 180 -16.01 -55.38 -61.37
N GLY A 181 -16.97 -55.26 -62.27
CA GLY A 181 -18.33 -55.76 -62.01
C GLY A 181 -19.43 -55.15 -62.87
N ARG A 182 -19.48 -55.54 -64.15
CA ARG A 182 -20.64 -55.35 -65.02
C ARG A 182 -21.62 -56.52 -64.85
N GLY A 183 -22.90 -56.19 -64.79
CA GLY A 183 -24.03 -57.08 -65.09
C GLY A 183 -25.31 -56.54 -64.46
N ARG A 184 -26.48 -56.53 -65.08
CA ARG A 184 -26.95 -56.84 -66.44
C ARG A 184 -28.42 -56.36 -66.44
N GLN A 185 -28.83 -55.50 -67.36
CA GLN A 185 -30.26 -55.27 -67.62
C GLN A 185 -30.79 -56.39 -68.53
N ARG A 186 -32.00 -56.84 -68.21
CA ARG A 186 -32.96 -57.41 -69.16
C ARG A 186 -33.84 -56.28 -69.64
#